data_AF-A0A968W4P5-F1
#
_entry.id   AF-A0A968W4P5-F1
#
_cell.length_a   1.000
_cell.length_b   1.000
_cell.length_c   1.000
_cell.angle_alpha   90.00
_cell.angle_beta   90.00
_cell.angle_gamma   90.00
#
_symmetry.space_group_name_H-M   'P 1'
#
loop_
_entity.id
_entity.type
_entity.pdbx_description
1 polymer ?
#
loop_
_entity_poly.entity_id
_entity_poly.type
_entity_poly.pdbx_seq_one_letter_code
_entity_poly.pdbx_strand_id
1 'polypeptide(L)'
;MLLAIQKYHHPLLRDGVLAVSYLIAQSLNEKINCNTLVSEITAFIGETTTGLPQKLQQVNNLLIENAGLVELQNCLSKENNINNHLINHIATAFYCFASNQEDFRLTCLRIITIDKQNSQIPSAIAGAISGAYNSIAGIPTTWHLGLDRTKLVLDGELTSFSQMVKLADALVAVWSGAYQVLPEFLEKKEVDLNLISPDQAIAAPHIIRLR
;
A
#
# COMPACT_ATOMS: atom_id res chain seq x y z
N MET A 1 5.10 -1.89 -8.72
CA MET A 1 5.98 -1.39 -7.63
C MET A 1 7.47 -1.53 -7.96
N LEU A 2 7.96 -2.68 -8.42
CA LEU A 2 9.37 -2.87 -8.83
C LEU A 2 9.88 -1.87 -9.88
N LEU A 3 9.04 -1.45 -10.83
CA LEU A 3 9.39 -0.45 -11.85
C LEU A 3 9.70 0.94 -11.27
N ALA A 4 9.07 1.33 -10.15
CA ALA A 4 9.37 2.60 -9.48
C ALA A 4 10.78 2.60 -8.86
N ILE A 5 11.23 1.43 -8.38
CA ILE A 5 12.58 1.23 -7.82
C ILE A 5 13.63 1.29 -8.94
N GLN A 6 13.34 0.70 -10.10
CA GLN A 6 14.23 0.76 -11.27
C GLN A 6 14.32 2.17 -11.88
N LYS A 7 13.23 2.93 -11.86
CA LYS A 7 13.18 4.28 -12.43
C LYS A 7 13.77 5.36 -11.51
N TYR A 8 13.64 5.21 -10.20
CA TYR A 8 14.10 6.18 -9.21
C TYR A 8 15.04 5.50 -8.22
N HIS A 9 16.35 5.71 -8.39
CA HIS A 9 17.40 5.22 -7.47
C HIS A 9 17.43 6.00 -6.15
N HIS A 10 16.28 6.20 -5.51
CA HIS A 10 16.16 6.88 -4.23
C HIS A 10 15.93 5.86 -3.10
N PRO A 11 16.86 5.73 -2.12
CA PRO A 11 16.75 4.72 -1.05
C PRO A 11 15.40 4.76 -0.30
N LEU A 12 14.89 5.96 0.04
CA LEU A 12 13.56 6.10 0.68
C LEU A 12 12.42 5.51 -0.16
N LEU A 13 12.44 5.70 -1.48
CA LEU A 13 11.38 5.18 -2.34
C LEU A 13 11.50 3.66 -2.46
N ARG A 14 12.72 3.15 -2.65
CA ARG A 14 12.99 1.70 -2.64
C ARG A 14 12.42 1.06 -1.39
N ASP A 15 12.84 1.52 -0.22
CA ASP A 15 12.49 0.89 1.05
C ASP A 15 10.99 1.03 1.35
N GLY A 16 10.42 2.20 1.04
CA GLY A 16 8.99 2.42 1.20
C GLY A 16 8.15 1.52 0.30
N VAL A 17 8.54 1.37 -0.96
CA VAL A 17 7.89 0.47 -1.91
C VAL A 17 8.02 -0.99 -1.46
N LEU A 18 9.21 -1.41 -0.99
CA LEU A 18 9.42 -2.77 -0.48
C LEU A 18 8.56 -3.04 0.76
N ALA A 19 8.49 -2.10 1.70
CA ALA A 19 7.68 -2.22 2.90
C ALA A 19 6.19 -2.37 2.58
N VAL A 20 5.64 -1.51 1.71
CA VAL A 20 4.23 -1.56 1.33
C VAL A 20 3.94 -2.82 0.49
N SER A 21 4.82 -3.19 -0.43
CA SER A 21 4.67 -4.42 -1.22
C SER A 21 4.61 -5.65 -0.33
N TYR A 22 5.51 -5.72 0.66
CA TYR A 22 5.55 -6.81 1.62
C TYR A 22 4.27 -6.87 2.43
N LEU A 23 3.81 -5.74 2.96
CA LEU A 23 2.54 -5.65 3.71
C LEU A 23 1.34 -6.13 2.90
N ILE A 24 1.22 -5.70 1.64
CA ILE A 24 0.15 -6.15 0.74
C ILE A 24 0.25 -7.66 0.50
N ALA A 25 1.45 -8.17 0.21
CA ALA A 25 1.67 -9.59 -0.04
C ALA A 25 1.30 -10.45 1.20
N GLN A 26 1.67 -10.00 2.40
CA GLN A 26 1.28 -10.67 3.64
C GLN A 26 -0.23 -10.56 3.91
N SER A 27 -0.86 -9.45 3.51
CA SER A 27 -2.30 -9.22 3.68
C SER A 27 -3.12 -10.19 2.84
N LEU A 28 -2.66 -10.49 1.62
CA LEU A 28 -3.29 -11.48 0.75
C LEU A 28 -3.21 -12.91 1.27
N ASN A 29 -2.31 -13.19 2.22
CA ASN A 29 -2.15 -14.51 2.83
C ASN A 29 -2.95 -14.69 4.14
N GLU A 30 -3.75 -13.69 4.55
CA GLU A 30 -4.64 -13.67 5.74
C GLU A 30 -3.96 -13.98 7.09
N LYS A 31 -2.64 -14.20 7.13
CA LYS A 31 -1.89 -14.60 8.33
C LYS A 31 -0.90 -13.52 8.75
N ILE A 32 -1.40 -12.32 9.00
CA ILE A 32 -0.56 -11.23 9.50
C ILE A 32 -0.40 -11.36 11.02
N ASN A 33 0.83 -11.53 11.47
CA ASN A 33 1.16 -11.40 12.89
C ASN A 33 1.78 -10.03 13.14
N CYS A 34 1.02 -9.09 13.71
CA CYS A 34 1.50 -7.75 14.02
C CYS A 34 2.77 -7.74 14.88
N ASN A 35 2.97 -8.74 15.73
CA ASN A 35 4.14 -8.80 16.62
C ASN A 35 5.45 -9.07 15.88
N THR A 36 5.41 -9.78 14.75
CA THR A 36 6.59 -10.10 13.93
C THR A 36 6.68 -9.26 12.66
N LEU A 37 5.61 -8.54 12.31
CA LEU A 37 5.49 -7.84 11.05
C LEU A 37 6.60 -6.81 10.80
N VAL A 38 6.99 -6.04 11.82
CA VAL A 38 8.06 -5.05 11.65
C VAL A 38 9.45 -5.69 11.47
N SER A 39 9.74 -6.77 12.19
CA SER A 39 11.02 -7.48 12.01
C SER A 39 11.09 -8.15 10.64
N GLU A 40 9.97 -8.73 10.19
CA GLU A 40 9.82 -9.29 8.84
C GLU A 40 10.01 -8.25 7.74
N ILE A 41 9.34 -7.09 7.84
CA ILE A 41 9.50 -5.98 6.88
C ILE A 41 10.94 -5.50 6.86
N THR A 42 11.55 -5.31 8.03
CA THR A 42 12.93 -4.83 8.14
C THR A 42 13.91 -5.82 7.52
N ALA A 43 13.72 -7.13 7.77
CA ALA A 43 14.51 -8.17 7.15
C ALA A 43 14.32 -8.21 5.62
N PHE A 44 13.11 -7.98 5.13
CA PHE A 44 12.79 -7.94 3.70
C PHE A 44 13.41 -6.74 2.98
N ILE A 45 13.42 -5.56 3.62
CA ILE A 45 14.11 -4.36 3.09
C ILE A 45 15.64 -4.60 3.02
N GLY A 46 16.18 -5.30 4.02
CA GLY A 46 17.60 -5.53 4.20
C GLY A 46 18.34 -4.32 4.75
N GLU A 47 19.66 -4.29 4.57
CA GLU A 47 20.49 -3.17 5.02
C GLU A 47 20.09 -1.87 4.33
N THR A 48 19.90 -0.81 5.12
CA THR A 48 19.53 0.51 4.61
C THR A 48 20.00 1.64 5.52
N THR A 49 20.21 2.81 4.92
CA THR A 49 20.50 4.08 5.61
C THR A 49 19.24 4.90 5.90
N THR A 50 18.06 4.45 5.47
CA THR A 50 16.81 5.18 5.69
C THR A 50 16.32 5.02 7.13
N GLY A 51 15.54 5.99 7.60
CA GLY A 51 14.89 5.95 8.91
C GLY A 51 13.62 5.08 8.98
N LEU A 52 13.26 4.39 7.89
CA LEU A 52 11.99 3.67 7.79
C LEU A 52 11.90 2.51 8.80
N PRO A 53 12.90 1.61 8.93
CA PRO A 53 12.84 0.53 9.92
C PRO A 53 12.68 1.04 11.36
N GLN A 54 13.41 2.09 11.71
CA GLN A 54 13.36 2.69 13.05
C GLN A 54 11.98 3.32 13.31
N LYS A 55 11.39 4.00 12.30
CA LYS A 55 10.05 4.57 12.43
C LYS A 55 8.99 3.48 12.58
N LEU A 56 9.05 2.41 11.79
CA LEU A 56 8.13 1.28 11.93
C LEU A 56 8.25 0.63 13.31
N GLN A 57 9.46 0.51 13.85
CA GLN A 57 9.68 -0.02 15.20
C GLN A 57 9.10 0.90 16.28
N GLN A 58 9.29 2.21 16.18
CA GLN A 58 8.66 3.18 17.11
C GLN A 58 7.15 3.04 17.12
N VAL A 59 6.54 2.95 15.93
CA VAL A 59 5.09 2.80 15.78
C VAL A 59 4.62 1.43 16.27
N ASN A 60 5.41 0.37 16.09
CA ASN A 60 5.09 -0.95 16.64
C ASN A 60 5.04 -0.96 18.16
N ASN A 61 5.96 -0.24 18.81
CA ASN A 61 5.92 -0.09 20.27
C ASN A 61 4.62 0.59 20.72
N LEU A 62 4.15 1.61 19.99
CA LEU A 62 2.85 2.24 20.27
C LEU A 62 1.67 1.27 20.13
N LEU A 63 1.73 0.35 19.16
CA LEU A 63 0.71 -0.70 19.02
C LEU A 63 0.73 -1.67 20.21
N ILE A 64 1.91 -2.11 20.63
CA ILE A 64 2.09 -3.00 21.79
C ILE A 64 1.57 -2.32 23.08
N GLU A 65 1.80 -1.01 23.22
CA GLU A 65 1.34 -0.21 24.35
C GLU A 65 -0.16 0.14 24.29
N ASN A 66 -0.87 -0.24 23.22
CA ASN A 66 -2.25 0.18 22.93
C ASN A 66 -2.42 1.71 22.98
N ALA A 67 -1.38 2.46 22.57
CA ALA A 67 -1.41 3.91 22.53
C ALA A 67 -2.43 4.40 21.50
N GLY A 68 -2.97 5.61 21.69
CA GLY A 68 -3.98 6.20 20.82
C GLY A 68 -3.41 6.99 19.63
N LEU A 69 -4.32 7.67 18.92
CA LEU A 69 -3.96 8.51 17.77
C LEU A 69 -3.15 9.75 18.16
N VAL A 70 -3.33 10.26 19.38
CA VAL A 70 -2.61 11.44 19.88
C VAL A 70 -1.13 11.10 20.06
N GLU A 71 -0.84 9.94 20.63
CA GLU A 71 0.52 9.43 20.83
C GLU A 71 1.21 9.15 19.49
N LEU A 72 0.48 8.59 18.53
CA LEU A 72 0.97 8.42 17.16
C LEU A 72 1.34 9.78 16.54
N GLN A 73 0.45 10.77 16.60
CA GLN A 73 0.72 12.10 16.04
C GLN A 73 1.95 12.75 16.69
N ASN A 74 2.11 12.61 18.01
CA ASN A 74 3.30 13.05 18.73
C ASN A 74 4.57 12.32 18.27
N CYS A 75 4.48 11.01 17.97
CA CYS A 75 5.60 10.23 17.44
C CYS A 75 6.00 10.67 16.02
N LEU A 76 5.03 11.03 15.18
CA LEU A 76 5.26 11.49 13.80
C LEU A 76 5.82 12.92 13.75
N SER A 77 5.39 13.79 14.67
CA SER A 77 5.74 15.22 14.70
C SER A 77 7.13 15.51 15.29
N LYS A 78 7.72 14.55 16.02
CA LYS A 78 9.06 14.71 16.62
C LYS A 78 10.19 14.82 15.60
N GLU A 79 9.94 14.49 14.33
CA GLU A 79 10.92 14.56 13.26
C GLU A 79 10.48 15.56 12.17
N ASN A 80 10.75 16.84 12.39
CA ASN A 80 10.45 17.95 11.45
C ASN A 80 11.33 17.95 10.17
N ASN A 81 11.87 16.80 9.75
CA ASN A 81 12.63 16.73 8.52
C ASN A 81 11.67 16.52 7.33
N ILE A 82 11.65 17.48 6.41
CA ILE A 82 10.84 17.46 5.18
C ILE A 82 11.07 16.17 4.37
N ASN A 83 12.24 15.56 4.48
CA ASN A 83 12.55 14.30 3.79
C ASN A 83 11.82 13.06 4.37
N ASN A 84 11.14 13.18 5.52
CA ASN A 84 10.51 12.05 6.22
C ASN A 84 9.00 11.91 5.94
N HIS A 85 8.39 12.73 5.07
CA HIS A 85 6.95 12.65 4.81
C HIS A 85 6.49 11.26 4.33
N LEU A 86 7.23 10.63 3.40
CA LEU A 86 6.90 9.29 2.93
C LEU A 86 7.00 8.24 4.05
N ILE A 87 8.05 8.33 4.89
CA ILE A 87 8.22 7.45 6.05
C ILE A 87 7.02 7.60 6.99
N ASN A 88 6.61 8.84 7.30
CA ASN A 88 5.47 9.12 8.16
C ASN A 88 4.16 8.63 7.55
N HIS A 89 3.97 8.76 6.23
CA HIS A 89 2.78 8.22 5.55
C HIS A 89 2.70 6.69 5.67
N ILE A 90 3.82 5.98 5.44
CA ILE A 90 3.87 4.52 5.57
C ILE A 90 3.65 4.10 7.01
N ALA A 91 4.29 4.76 7.97
CA ALA A 91 4.15 4.47 9.39
C ALA A 91 2.70 4.71 9.89
N THR A 92 2.06 5.78 9.40
CA THR A 92 0.65 6.08 9.69
C THR A 92 -0.28 5.00 9.13
N ALA A 93 -0.08 4.63 7.86
CA ALA A 93 -0.87 3.58 7.22
C ALA A 93 -0.71 2.23 7.93
N PHE A 94 0.54 1.87 8.26
CA PHE A 94 0.88 0.67 9.02
C PHE A 94 0.16 0.64 10.37
N TYR A 95 0.26 1.71 11.16
CA TYR A 95 -0.36 1.77 12.47
C TYR A 95 -1.89 1.62 12.39
N CYS A 96 -2.54 2.39 11.50
CA CYS A 96 -3.99 2.39 11.37
C CYS A 96 -4.50 1.02 10.92
N PHE A 97 -3.79 0.35 10.02
CA PHE A 97 -4.09 -1.01 9.61
C PHE A 97 -3.86 -2.01 10.75
N ALA A 98 -2.66 -2.05 11.33
CA ALA A 98 -2.29 -3.05 12.33
C ALA A 98 -3.13 -2.96 13.61
N SER A 99 -3.64 -1.77 13.96
CA SER A 99 -4.56 -1.60 15.09
C SER A 99 -6.02 -1.97 14.79
N ASN A 100 -6.43 -2.11 13.52
CA ASN A 100 -7.83 -2.37 13.11
C ASN A 100 -7.91 -3.23 11.85
N GLN A 101 -7.20 -4.36 11.83
CA GLN A 101 -6.99 -5.15 10.61
C GLN A 101 -8.30 -5.59 9.95
N GLU A 102 -9.29 -5.96 10.77
CA GLU A 102 -10.61 -6.46 10.37
C GLU A 102 -11.62 -5.36 9.98
N ASP A 103 -11.28 -4.07 10.17
CA ASP A 103 -12.18 -2.96 9.84
C ASP A 103 -11.51 -2.00 8.84
N PHE A 104 -11.79 -2.25 7.57
CA PHE A 104 -11.36 -1.42 6.45
C PHE A 104 -11.76 0.05 6.60
N ARG A 105 -13.02 0.29 7.00
CA ARG A 105 -13.56 1.64 7.12
C ARG A 105 -12.83 2.38 8.24
N LEU A 106 -12.63 1.74 9.39
CA LEU A 106 -11.94 2.35 10.52
C LEU A 106 -10.47 2.63 10.20
N THR A 107 -9.79 1.70 9.53
CA THR A 107 -8.41 1.89 9.05
C THR A 107 -8.28 3.18 8.22
N CYS A 108 -9.15 3.37 7.23
CA CYS A 108 -9.14 4.56 6.36
C CYS A 108 -9.54 5.85 7.10
N LEU A 109 -10.60 5.80 7.93
CA LEU A 109 -11.12 7.00 8.60
C LEU A 109 -10.13 7.55 9.65
N ARG A 110 -9.42 6.68 10.38
CA ARG A 110 -8.43 7.10 11.38
C ARG A 110 -7.32 7.95 10.77
N ILE A 111 -6.92 7.69 9.52
CA ILE A 111 -5.89 8.46 8.81
C ILE A 111 -6.35 9.89 8.55
N ILE A 112 -7.61 10.04 8.11
CA ILE A 112 -8.21 11.36 7.87
C ILE A 112 -8.32 12.14 9.19
N THR A 113 -8.54 11.45 10.32
CA THR A 113 -8.56 12.07 11.66
C THR A 113 -7.19 12.61 12.09
N ILE A 114 -6.09 11.93 11.72
CA ILE A 114 -4.72 12.37 12.09
C ILE A 114 -4.34 13.65 11.35
N ASP A 115 -4.49 13.65 10.02
CA ASP A 115 -4.17 14.81 9.19
C ASP A 115 -5.06 14.81 7.96
N LYS A 116 -6.11 15.64 8.00
CA LYS A 116 -7.06 15.77 6.90
C LYS A 116 -6.39 16.28 5.61
N GLN A 117 -5.41 17.17 5.71
CA GLN A 117 -4.80 17.84 4.56
C GLN A 117 -3.82 16.94 3.82
N ASN A 118 -3.05 16.12 4.55
CA ASN A 118 -2.06 15.19 3.98
C ASN A 118 -2.51 13.72 4.00
N SER A 119 -3.81 13.47 4.13
CA SER A 119 -4.37 12.11 4.25
C SER A 119 -4.30 11.28 2.96
N GLN A 120 -4.12 11.90 1.78
CA GLN A 120 -4.28 11.22 0.49
C GLN A 120 -3.35 10.01 0.31
N ILE A 121 -2.04 10.22 0.45
CA ILE A 121 -1.03 9.16 0.29
C ILE A 121 -1.17 8.06 1.36
N PRO A 122 -1.20 8.36 2.68
CA PRO A 122 -1.36 7.32 3.68
C PRO A 122 -2.71 6.59 3.56
N SER A 123 -3.79 7.26 3.14
CA SER A 123 -5.09 6.61 2.91
C SER A 123 -5.04 5.65 1.72
N ALA A 124 -4.36 6.02 0.63
CA ALA A 124 -4.17 5.12 -0.51
C ALA A 124 -3.36 3.87 -0.11
N ILE A 125 -2.28 4.05 0.66
CA ILE A 125 -1.46 2.94 1.16
C ILE A 125 -2.29 2.04 2.08
N ALA A 126 -2.96 2.62 3.08
CA ALA A 126 -3.73 1.85 4.05
C ALA A 126 -4.96 1.17 3.43
N GLY A 127 -5.63 1.84 2.48
CA GLY A 127 -6.72 1.26 1.71
C GLY A 127 -6.26 0.09 0.84
N ALA A 128 -5.06 0.16 0.25
CA ALA A 128 -4.50 -0.96 -0.50
C ALA A 128 -4.19 -2.17 0.42
N ILE A 129 -3.54 -1.93 1.57
CA ILE A 129 -3.20 -2.99 2.54
C ILE A 129 -4.47 -3.60 3.13
N SER A 130 -5.36 -2.75 3.64
CA SER A 130 -6.60 -3.19 4.28
C SER A 130 -7.58 -3.82 3.28
N GLY A 131 -7.62 -3.34 2.04
CA GLY A 131 -8.42 -3.95 0.97
C GLY A 131 -7.88 -5.32 0.54
N ALA A 132 -6.56 -5.50 0.53
CA ALA A 132 -5.94 -6.80 0.31
C ALA A 132 -6.28 -7.80 1.43
N TYR A 133 -6.37 -7.33 2.68
CA TYR A 133 -6.72 -8.16 3.84
C TYR A 133 -8.24 -8.47 3.93
N ASN A 134 -9.09 -7.45 3.82
CA ASN A 134 -10.53 -7.56 4.04
C ASN A 134 -11.33 -7.90 2.77
N SER A 135 -10.65 -7.98 1.62
CA SER A 135 -11.24 -8.13 0.29
C SER A 135 -12.22 -7.01 -0.09
N ILE A 136 -12.84 -7.15 -1.27
CA ILE A 136 -13.93 -6.27 -1.71
C ILE A 136 -15.14 -6.29 -0.76
N ALA A 137 -15.35 -7.41 -0.04
CA ALA A 137 -16.47 -7.57 0.89
C ALA A 137 -16.35 -6.65 2.12
N GLY A 138 -15.14 -6.29 2.52
CA GLY A 138 -14.89 -5.35 3.62
C GLY A 138 -15.07 -3.89 3.24
N ILE A 139 -15.15 -3.56 1.95
CA ILE A 139 -15.25 -2.16 1.49
C ILE A 139 -16.72 -1.70 1.52
N PRO A 140 -17.06 -0.58 2.20
CA PRO A 140 -18.42 -0.07 2.25
C PRO A 140 -19.01 0.21 0.86
N THR A 141 -20.22 -0.28 0.60
CA THR A 141 -20.91 -0.10 -0.70
C THR A 141 -21.17 1.36 -1.05
N THR A 142 -21.35 2.22 -0.05
CA THR A 142 -21.51 3.67 -0.23
C THR A 142 -20.26 4.32 -0.82
N TRP A 143 -19.07 3.74 -0.61
CA TRP A 143 -17.81 4.28 -1.15
C TRP A 143 -17.63 3.91 -2.62
N HIS A 144 -18.05 2.71 -3.02
CA HIS A 144 -18.11 2.29 -4.44
C HIS A 144 -18.98 3.27 -5.24
N LEU A 145 -20.17 3.60 -4.72
CA LEU A 145 -21.10 4.55 -5.35
C LEU A 145 -20.56 6.00 -5.36
N GLY A 146 -19.75 6.35 -4.36
CA GLY A 146 -19.09 7.66 -4.28
C GLY A 146 -18.12 7.87 -5.44
N LEU A 147 -17.29 6.87 -5.74
CA LEU A 147 -16.30 6.90 -6.84
C LEU A 147 -16.95 7.17 -8.20
N ASP A 148 -18.06 6.50 -8.50
CA ASP A 148 -18.77 6.67 -9.77
C ASP A 148 -19.48 8.03 -9.88
N ARG A 149 -19.86 8.65 -8.75
CA ARG A 149 -20.42 10.01 -8.71
C ARG A 149 -19.34 11.09 -8.84
N THR A 150 -18.11 10.83 -8.41
CA THR A 150 -16.95 11.74 -8.51
C THR A 150 -16.27 11.74 -9.89
N LYS A 151 -16.92 11.21 -10.95
CA LYS A 151 -16.50 11.22 -12.37
C LYS A 151 -16.15 12.61 -12.98
N LEU A 152 -15.98 13.66 -12.19
CA LEU A 152 -16.21 15.04 -12.60
C LEU A 152 -15.00 15.93 -12.90
N VAL A 153 -13.71 15.59 -12.71
CA VAL A 153 -12.67 16.65 -12.88
C VAL A 153 -11.30 16.26 -13.46
N LEU A 154 -10.92 15.00 -13.66
CA LEU A 154 -9.55 14.69 -14.13
C LEU A 154 -9.52 13.97 -15.49
N ASP A 155 -9.20 14.75 -16.53
CA ASP A 155 -8.80 14.28 -17.85
C ASP A 155 -7.68 13.23 -17.70
N GLY A 156 -7.99 11.97 -18.02
CA GLY A 156 -6.97 10.92 -18.14
C GLY A 156 -6.70 10.04 -16.91
N GLU A 157 -7.42 10.16 -15.80
CA GLU A 157 -7.30 9.22 -14.66
C GLU A 157 -8.32 8.06 -14.73
N LEU A 158 -8.14 7.02 -13.89
CA LEU A 158 -9.08 5.90 -13.74
C LEU A 158 -10.32 6.41 -12.97
N THR A 159 -11.34 6.90 -13.70
CA THR A 159 -12.45 7.67 -13.12
C THR A 159 -13.67 6.84 -12.73
N SER A 160 -13.61 5.51 -12.80
CA SER A 160 -14.76 4.66 -12.45
C SER A 160 -14.36 3.38 -11.73
N PHE A 161 -15.26 2.92 -10.85
CA PHE A 161 -15.07 1.68 -10.12
C PHE A 161 -14.91 0.48 -11.08
N SER A 162 -15.67 0.45 -12.17
CA SER A 162 -15.57 -0.59 -13.20
C SER A 162 -14.18 -0.69 -13.85
N GLN A 163 -13.52 0.44 -14.09
CA GLN A 163 -12.15 0.42 -14.64
C GLN A 163 -11.14 -0.10 -13.62
N MET A 164 -11.31 0.24 -12.33
CA MET A 164 -10.47 -0.27 -11.25
C MET A 164 -10.61 -1.79 -11.11
N VAL A 165 -11.84 -2.32 -11.20
CA VAL A 165 -12.10 -3.77 -11.18
C VAL A 165 -11.41 -4.46 -12.36
N LYS A 166 -11.54 -3.93 -13.59
CA LYS A 166 -10.84 -4.50 -14.77
C LYS A 166 -9.32 -4.53 -14.60
N LEU A 167 -8.75 -3.52 -13.97
CA LEU A 167 -7.31 -3.47 -13.71
C LEU A 167 -6.91 -4.48 -12.63
N ALA A 168 -7.72 -4.64 -11.58
CA ALA A 168 -7.52 -5.67 -10.57
C ALA A 168 -7.60 -7.09 -11.19
N ASP A 169 -8.57 -7.35 -12.08
CA ASP A 169 -8.70 -8.62 -12.79
C ASP A 169 -7.44 -8.91 -13.63
N ALA A 170 -6.91 -7.91 -14.34
CA ALA A 170 -5.67 -8.04 -15.10
C ALA A 170 -4.46 -8.34 -14.19
N LEU A 171 -4.37 -7.69 -13.03
CA LEU A 171 -3.29 -7.95 -12.07
C LEU A 171 -3.36 -9.39 -11.52
N VAL A 172 -4.57 -9.88 -11.21
CA VAL A 172 -4.79 -11.27 -10.77
C VAL A 172 -4.45 -12.25 -11.89
N ALA A 173 -4.82 -11.95 -13.14
CA ALA A 173 -4.46 -12.76 -14.30
C ALA A 173 -2.93 -12.88 -14.44
N VAL A 174 -2.20 -11.75 -14.38
CA VAL A 174 -0.73 -11.77 -14.44
C VAL A 174 -0.13 -12.51 -13.25
N TRP A 175 -0.64 -12.30 -12.03
CA TRP A 175 -0.17 -12.99 -10.83
C TRP A 175 -0.38 -14.50 -10.89
N SER A 176 -1.48 -14.95 -11.50
CA SER A 176 -1.79 -16.37 -11.69
C SER A 176 -1.10 -17.01 -12.90
N GLY A 177 -0.24 -16.27 -13.62
CA GLY A 177 0.51 -16.76 -14.78
C GLY A 177 -0.25 -16.70 -16.11
N ALA A 178 -1.43 -16.07 -16.13
CA ALA A 178 -2.21 -15.81 -17.34
C ALA A 178 -1.78 -14.50 -18.02
N TYR A 179 -0.58 -14.50 -18.60
CA TYR A 179 0.05 -13.30 -19.20
C TYR A 179 -0.63 -12.77 -20.47
N GLN A 180 -1.57 -13.52 -21.06
CA GLN A 180 -2.22 -13.17 -22.34
C GLN A 180 -3.43 -12.23 -22.20
N VAL A 181 -3.81 -11.84 -20.97
CA VAL A 181 -5.05 -11.09 -20.69
C VAL A 181 -4.74 -9.65 -20.25
N LEU A 182 -3.95 -8.92 -21.03
CA LEU A 182 -3.80 -7.47 -20.79
C LEU A 182 -4.95 -6.73 -21.50
N PRO A 183 -5.79 -5.96 -20.79
CA PRO A 183 -6.88 -5.22 -21.41
C PRO A 183 -6.38 -4.18 -22.42
N GLU A 184 -7.02 -4.05 -23.60
CA GLU A 184 -6.72 -3.04 -24.65
C GLU A 184 -6.66 -1.58 -24.14
N PHE A 185 -7.27 -1.26 -22.99
CA PHE A 185 -7.19 0.09 -22.41
C PHE A 185 -5.82 0.42 -21.83
N LEU A 186 -5.03 -0.60 -21.44
CA LEU A 186 -3.64 -0.44 -21.06
C LEU A 186 -2.79 -0.15 -22.31
N GLU A 187 -3.11 -0.73 -23.47
CA GLU A 187 -2.40 -0.45 -24.71
C GLU A 187 -2.61 0.98 -25.25
N LYS A 188 -3.76 1.62 -24.95
CA LYS A 188 -4.17 2.92 -25.54
C LYS A 188 -3.91 4.17 -24.71
N LYS A 189 -3.62 4.04 -23.41
CA LYS A 189 -2.99 5.14 -22.66
C LYS A 189 -1.50 4.87 -22.70
N GLU A 190 -0.71 5.84 -23.14
CA GLU A 190 0.71 5.95 -22.81
C GLU A 190 0.87 6.12 -21.28
N VAL A 191 0.43 5.14 -20.48
CA VAL A 191 1.35 4.61 -19.49
C VAL A 191 2.37 3.90 -20.37
N ASP A 192 3.58 4.42 -20.42
CA ASP A 192 4.68 3.91 -21.24
C ASP A 192 4.92 2.41 -20.96
N LEU A 193 4.11 1.55 -21.58
CA LEU A 193 4.07 0.10 -21.43
C LEU A 193 5.07 -0.57 -22.37
N ASN A 194 5.78 0.22 -23.18
CA ASN A 194 7.04 -0.18 -23.82
C ASN A 194 8.15 -0.50 -22.79
N LEU A 195 7.92 -0.29 -21.48
CA LEU A 195 8.78 -0.77 -20.40
C LEU A 195 8.57 -2.25 -20.02
N ILE A 196 7.52 -2.91 -20.51
CA ILE A 196 7.34 -4.34 -20.32
C ILE A 196 7.81 -5.02 -21.60
N SER A 197 9.08 -5.39 -21.67
CA SER A 197 9.41 -6.55 -22.49
C SER A 197 8.59 -7.71 -21.92
N PRO A 198 7.81 -8.45 -22.73
CA PRO A 198 6.97 -9.56 -22.27
C PRO A 198 7.76 -10.63 -21.50
N ASP A 199 9.09 -10.57 -21.55
CA ASP A 199 10.04 -11.46 -20.90
C ASP A 199 10.32 -11.17 -19.41
N GLN A 200 9.76 -10.11 -18.79
CA GLN A 200 10.13 -9.70 -17.43
C GLN A 200 9.01 -9.68 -16.37
N ALA A 201 7.89 -10.38 -16.60
CA ALA A 201 6.95 -10.68 -15.53
C ALA A 201 7.40 -11.92 -14.73
N ILE A 202 8.48 -11.80 -13.96
CA ILE A 202 8.99 -12.90 -13.13
C ILE A 202 8.17 -12.97 -11.84
N ALA A 203 7.34 -14.00 -11.70
CA ALA A 203 6.75 -14.36 -10.42
C ALA A 203 7.88 -14.61 -9.41
N ALA A 204 7.85 -13.98 -8.24
CA ALA A 204 8.84 -14.21 -7.18
C ALA A 204 8.51 -15.53 -6.46
N PRO A 205 9.13 -16.68 -6.85
CA PRO A 205 8.65 -18.00 -6.45
C PRO A 205 8.87 -18.27 -4.96
N HIS A 206 9.77 -17.51 -4.33
CA HIS A 206 10.12 -17.65 -2.93
C HIS A 206 9.17 -16.91 -1.98
N ILE A 207 8.33 -16.00 -2.50
CA ILE A 207 7.34 -15.25 -1.71
C ILE A 207 6.04 -16.05 -1.61
N ILE A 208 5.71 -16.84 -2.64
CA ILE A 208 4.51 -17.67 -2.70
C ILE A 208 4.91 -19.12 -2.41
N ARG A 209 5.13 -19.45 -1.14
CA ARG A 209 5.16 -20.86 -0.74
C ARG A 209 3.73 -21.32 -0.46
N LEU A 210 3.19 -22.15 -1.35
CA LEU A 210 2.12 -23.09 -1.00
C LEU A 210 2.65 -24.02 0.08
N ARG A 211 2.02 -24.00 1.25
CA ARG A 211 2.11 -25.06 2.25
C ARG A 211 0.81 -25.84 2.24
#